data_AF-A0A6B3SWW0-F1
#
_entry.id   AF-A0A6B3SWW0-F1
#
_cell.length_a   1.000
_cell.length_b   1.000
_cell.length_c   1.000
_cell.angle_alpha   90.00
_cell.angle_beta   90.00
_cell.angle_gamma   90.00
#
_symmetry.space_group_name_H-M   'P 1'
#
loop_
_entity.id
_entity.type
_entity.pdbx_description
1 polymer ?
#
loop_
_entity_poly.entity_id
_entity_poly.type
_entity_poly.pdbx_seq_one_letter_code
_entity_poly.pdbx_strand_id
1 'polypeptide(L)' 'MPMNESQGRVWKQITQAYQQWDQDRSNPMEINELTSMMPEIPAELIGETLAEALADGRIIAFEDPGQFLPVPNH' A
#
# COMPACT_ATOMS: atom_id res chain seq x y z
N MET A 1 -9.38 -10.99 6.21
CA MET A 1 -10.52 -10.59 7.07
C MET A 1 -10.75 -9.12 6.79
N PRO A 2 -11.98 -8.59 6.66
CA PRO A 2 -12.14 -7.20 6.25
C PRO A 2 -11.26 -6.26 7.09
N MET A 3 -10.55 -5.35 6.41
CA MET A 3 -9.62 -4.41 7.08
C MET A 3 -10.22 -3.84 8.36
N ASN A 4 -9.48 -3.95 9.46
CA ASN A 4 -9.88 -3.35 10.73
C ASN A 4 -9.70 -1.81 10.69
N GLU A 5 -10.17 -1.11 11.72
CA GLU A 5 -10.12 0.36 11.75
C GLU A 5 -8.71 0.95 11.66
N SER A 6 -7.69 0.27 12.22
CA SER A 6 -6.30 0.72 12.11
C SER A 6 -5.75 0.51 10.70
N GLN A 7 -5.98 -0.66 10.10
CA GLN A 7 -5.61 -0.95 8.71
C GLN A 7 -6.31 -0.01 7.73
N GLY A 8 -7.58 0.34 7.97
CA GLY A 8 -8.30 1.33 7.16
C GLY A 8 -7.67 2.73 7.20
N ARG A 9 -7.12 3.14 8.35
CA ARG A 9 -6.36 4.41 8.47
C ARG A 9 -5.00 4.33 7.78
N VAL A 10 -4.31 3.20 7.90
CA VAL A 10 -3.00 2.97 7.28
C VAL A 10 -3.17 2.92 5.76
N TRP A 11 -4.18 2.24 5.26
CA TRP A 11 -4.51 2.16 3.83
C TRP A 11 -4.75 3.54 3.21
N LYS A 12 -5.47 4.42 3.91
CA LYS A 12 -5.63 5.82 3.47
C LYS A 12 -4.30 6.56 3.39
N GLN A 13 -3.37 6.32 4.32
CA GLN A 13 -2.04 6.94 4.29
C GLN A 13 -1.18 6.36 3.16
N ILE A 14 -1.21 5.04 2.94
CA ILE A 14 -0.52 4.36 1.83
C ILE A 14 -0.99 4.93 0.49
N THR A 15 -2.30 5.01 0.27
CA THR A 15 -2.85 5.55 -0.99
C THR A 15 -2.55 7.03 -1.19
N GLN A 16 -2.47 7.82 -0.12
CA GLN A 16 -2.05 9.22 -0.18
C GLN A 16 -0.56 9.37 -0.51
N ALA A 17 0.31 8.63 0.18
CA ALA A 17 1.75 8.63 -0.07
C ALA A 17 2.05 8.18 -1.50
N TYR A 18 1.39 7.11 -1.94
CA TYR A 18 1.49 6.61 -3.30
C TYR A 18 1.01 7.65 -4.33
N GLN A 19 -0.11 8.35 -4.09
CA GLN A 19 -0.56 9.43 -4.98
C GLN A 19 0.38 10.65 -5.01
N GLN A 20 1.11 10.92 -3.92
CA GLN A 20 2.13 11.97 -3.90
C GLN A 20 3.37 11.59 -4.71
N TRP A 21 3.72 10.31 -4.71
CA TRP A 21 4.85 9.77 -5.47
C TRP A 21 4.52 9.60 -6.96
N ASP A 22 3.37 9.01 -7.27
CA ASP A 22 2.85 8.84 -8.63
C ASP A 22 1.38 9.26 -8.71
N GLN A 23 1.15 10.48 -9.21
CA GLN A 23 -0.18 11.06 -9.35
C GLN A 23 -1.06 10.23 -10.31
N ASP A 24 -0.46 9.65 -11.34
CA ASP A 24 -1.16 8.89 -12.37
C ASP A 24 -1.40 7.43 -11.94
N ARG A 25 -0.86 7.02 -10.78
CA ARG A 25 -1.00 5.68 -10.20
C ARG A 25 -0.79 4.56 -11.21
N SER A 26 0.24 4.72 -12.02
CA SER A 26 0.53 3.89 -13.19
C SER A 26 1.79 3.04 -12.99
N ASN A 27 2.63 3.39 -12.02
CA ASN A 27 3.94 2.76 -11.82
C ASN A 27 3.95 1.92 -10.53
N PRO A 28 4.39 0.66 -10.57
CA PRO A 28 4.56 -0.10 -9.33
C PRO A 28 5.56 0.59 -8.39
N MET A 29 5.23 0.65 -7.11
CA MET A 29 6.11 1.19 -6.05
C MET A 29 6.70 0.04 -5.25
N GLU A 30 7.95 0.18 -4.84
CA GLU A 30 8.60 -0.73 -3.90
C GLU A 30 8.08 -0.52 -2.46
N ILE A 31 7.80 -1.60 -1.74
CA ILE A 31 7.39 -1.55 -0.32
C ILE A 31 8.45 -0.84 0.53
N ASN A 32 9.73 -0.98 0.19
CA ASN A 32 10.82 -0.29 0.86
C ASN A 32 10.77 1.23 0.66
N GLU A 33 10.38 1.68 -0.54
CA GLU A 33 10.16 3.11 -0.81
C GLU A 33 8.96 3.64 -0.03
N LEU A 34 7.84 2.90 -0.03
CA LEU A 34 6.66 3.24 0.76
C LEU A 34 6.99 3.38 2.25
N THR A 35 7.73 2.40 2.80
CA THR A 35 8.15 2.41 4.21
C THR A 35 9.06 3.59 4.52
N SER A 36 9.91 3.98 3.56
CA SER A 36 10.79 5.15 3.69
C SER A 36 10.02 6.48 3.62
N MET A 37 8.91 6.53 2.88
CA MET A 37 8.03 7.70 2.80
C MET A 37 7.15 7.89 4.03
N MET A 38 6.89 6.81 4.78
CA MET A 38 5.99 6.78 5.94
C MET A 38 6.71 6.28 7.21
N PRO A 39 7.81 6.93 7.64
CA PRO A 39 8.62 6.47 8.77
C PRO A 39 7.86 6.46 10.11
N GLU A 40 6.75 7.19 10.22
CA GLU A 40 5.86 7.20 11.38
C GLU A 40 4.98 5.95 11.50
N ILE A 41 4.83 5.15 10.45
CA ILE A 41 4.04 3.90 10.49
C ILE A 41 4.98 2.71 10.64
N PRO A 42 4.74 1.81 11.61
CA PRO A 42 5.50 0.56 11.71
C PRO A 42 5.44 -0.25 10.40
N ALA A 43 6.58 -0.70 9.90
CA ALA A 43 6.68 -1.49 8.68
C ALA A 43 5.82 -2.77 8.73
N GLU A 44 5.70 -3.38 9.91
CA GLU A 44 4.81 -4.52 10.15
C GLU A 44 3.36 -4.19 9.81
N LEU A 45 2.87 -3.03 10.25
CA LEU A 45 1.50 -2.59 10.02
C LEU A 45 1.25 -2.22 8.55
N ILE A 46 2.26 -1.67 7.86
CA ILE A 46 2.23 -1.45 6.41
C ILE A 46 2.11 -2.80 5.69
N GLY A 47 2.95 -3.77 6.05
CA GLY A 47 2.95 -5.12 5.47
C GLY A 47 1.63 -5.84 5.67
N GLU A 48 1.07 -5.84 6.88
CA GLU A 48 -0.25 -6.41 7.17
C GLU A 48 -1.37 -5.72 6.37
N THR A 49 -1.32 -4.40 6.25
CA THR A 49 -2.31 -3.63 5.50
C THR A 49 -2.22 -3.94 4.00
N LEU A 50 -1.02 -4.05 3.43
CA LEU A 50 -0.81 -4.44 2.04
C LEU A 50 -1.24 -5.88 1.78
N ALA A 51 -0.94 -6.81 2.69
CA ALA A 51 -1.38 -8.20 2.58
C ALA A 51 -2.91 -8.31 2.57
N GLU A 52 -3.60 -7.58 3.44
CA GLU A 52 -5.06 -7.54 3.42
C GLU A 52 -5.59 -6.80 2.18
N ALA A 53 -4.95 -5.71 1.75
CA ALA A 53 -5.30 -5.02 0.51
C ALA A 53 -5.15 -5.93 -0.72
N LEU A 54 -4.16 -6.83 -0.73
CA LEU A 54 -3.98 -7.83 -1.79
C LEU A 54 -5.09 -8.87 -1.75
N ALA A 55 -5.43 -9.37 -0.55
CA ALA A 55 -6.53 -10.32 -0.36
C ALA A 55 -7.89 -9.73 -0.76
N ASP A 56 -8.10 -8.44 -0.51
CA ASP A 56 -9.29 -7.67 -0.91
C ASP A 56 -9.28 -7.26 -2.40
N GLY A 57 -8.18 -7.48 -3.15
CA GLY A 57 -8.07 -7.09 -4.56
C GLY A 57 -7.86 -5.59 -4.80
N ARG A 58 -7.43 -4.84 -3.77
CA ARG A 58 -7.16 -3.39 -3.83
C ARG A 58 -5.74 -3.05 -4.30
N ILE A 59 -4.83 -4.01 -4.29
CA ILE A 59 -3.49 -3.87 -4.89
C ILE A 59 -3.20 -5.03 -5.83
N ILE A 60 -2.33 -4.77 -6.79
CA ILE A 60 -1.66 -5.79 -7.60
C ILE A 60 -0.24 -5.91 -7.04
N ALA A 61 0.13 -7.11 -6.58
CA ALA A 61 1.51 -7.44 -6.23
C ALA A 61 2.23 -8.00 -7.45
N PHE A 62 3.48 -7.60 -7.65
CA PHE A 62 4.30 -8.09 -8.75
C PHE A 62 5.25 -9.19 -8.25
N GLU A 63 5.70 -10.05 -9.17
CA GLU A 63 6.68 -11.10 -8.86
C GLU A 63 8.06 -10.52 -8.52
N ASP A 64 8.33 -9.28 -8.93
CA ASP A 64 9.52 -8.54 -8.50
C ASP A 64 9.44 -8.27 -6.98
N PRO A 65 10.54 -8.52 -6.24
CA PRO A 65 10.49 -8.70 -4.80
C PRO A 65 10.16 -7.40 -4.07
N GLY A 66 8.87 -7.19 -3.82
CA GLY A 66 8.37 -6.11 -2.98
C GLY A 66 7.66 -4.98 -3.74
N GLN A 67 7.26 -5.17 -4.99
CA GLN A 67 6.50 -4.15 -5.71
C GLN A 67 4.99 -4.31 -5.58
N PHE A 68 4.29 -3.17 -5.48
CA PHE A 68 2.83 -3.13 -5.46
C PHE A 68 2.27 -1.95 -6.27
N LEU A 69 1.05 -2.12 -6.79
CA LEU A 69 0.28 -1.10 -7.50
C LEU A 69 -1.14 -1.04 -6.93
N PRO A 70 -1.54 0.07 -6.28
CA PRO A 70 -2.92 0.28 -5.87
C PRO A 70 -3.90 0.36 -7.06
N VAL A 71 -5.02 -0.35 -6.95
CA VAL A 71 -6.08 -0.35 -7.96
C VAL A 71 -6.97 0.89 -7.76
N PRO A 72 -7.12 1.79 -8.75
CA PRO A 72 -7.75 3.10 -8.54
C PRO A 72 -9.25 3.15 -8.17
N ASN A 73 -9.97 2.03 -8.01
CA ASN A 73 -11.44 2.02 -7.90
C ASN A 73 -12.00 1.06 -6.82
N HIS A 74 -11.22 0.76 -5.78
CA HIS A 74 -11.60 -0.21 -4.75
C HIS A 74 -11.84 0.39 -3.35
#